data_AF-A0A7V3CU36-F1
#
_entry.id   AF-A0A7V3CU36-F1
#
_cell.length_a   1.000
_cell.length_b   1.000
_cell.length_c   1.000
_cell.angle_alpha   90.00
_cell.angle_beta   90.00
_cell.angle_gamma   90.00
#
_symmetry.space_group_name_H-M   'P 1'
#
loop_
_entity.id
_entity.type
_entity.pdbx_description
1 polymer ?
#
loop_
_entity_poly.entity_id
_entity_poly.type
_entity_poly.pdbx_seq_one_letter_code
_entity_poly.pdbx_strand_id
1 'polypeptide(L)'
;MLDKNSKLWVLSGGNSSNSTAAKLSKINPVTLQIEATFSFGTTDKPGNLCINSTRDELYYLNTHLYRMSITESNVPNYSFISGNGHTFYGLAVNDKNNDIYISDAIDYIQKSTIMVYSSAGAQQTTFKAGINASGFYFE
;
A
#
# COMPACT_ATOMS: atom_id res chain seq x y z
N MET A 1 -2.50 2.47 -9.90
CA MET A 1 -3.10 1.12 -9.92
C MET A 1 -4.41 1.17 -10.71
N LEU A 2 -4.69 0.19 -11.57
CA LEU A 2 -5.95 0.13 -12.35
C LEU A 2 -6.92 -0.84 -11.66
N ASP A 3 -8.14 -0.40 -11.37
CA ASP A 3 -9.17 -1.25 -10.76
C ASP A 3 -9.99 -2.06 -11.79
N LYS A 4 -10.89 -2.94 -11.31
CA LYS A 4 -11.78 -3.75 -12.17
C LYS A 4 -12.79 -2.93 -12.96
N ASN A 5 -13.04 -1.68 -12.56
CA ASN A 5 -13.93 -0.73 -13.24
C ASN A 5 -13.16 0.19 -14.21
N SER A 6 -11.91 -0.16 -14.53
CA SER A 6 -11.01 0.63 -15.38
C SER A 6 -10.76 2.05 -14.87
N LYS A 7 -10.72 2.24 -13.55
CA LYS A 7 -10.35 3.52 -12.93
C LYS A 7 -8.91 3.49 -12.44
N LEU A 8 -8.21 4.59 -12.67
CA LEU A 8 -6.84 4.77 -12.27
C LEU A 8 -6.80 5.34 -10.85
N TRP A 9 -6.14 4.62 -9.95
CA TRP A 9 -5.88 5.02 -8.58
C TRP A 9 -4.44 5.49 -8.42
N VAL A 10 -4.28 6.71 -7.90
CA VAL A 10 -2.98 7.37 -7.72
C VAL A 10 -2.84 7.82 -6.27
N LEU A 11 -1.76 7.39 -5.62
CA LEU A 11 -1.40 7.83 -4.29
C LEU A 11 -0.30 8.90 -4.38
N SER A 12 -0.59 10.08 -3.87
CA SER A 12 0.34 11.21 -3.81
C SER A 12 0.80 11.39 -2.37
N GLY A 13 2.12 11.39 -2.13
CA GLY A 13 2.71 11.48 -0.80
C GLY A 13 2.63 12.85 -0.12
N GLY A 14 1.99 13.84 -0.76
CA GLY A 14 1.91 15.21 -0.24
C GLY A 14 3.26 15.93 -0.24
N ASN A 15 3.33 17.04 0.52
CA ASN A 15 4.55 17.81 0.73
C ASN A 15 4.52 18.42 2.15
N SER A 16 5.32 17.86 3.05
CA SER A 16 5.39 18.29 4.44
C SER A 16 5.93 19.72 4.60
N SER A 17 6.87 20.15 3.74
CA SER A 17 7.44 21.50 3.79
C SER A 17 6.41 22.58 3.45
N ASN A 18 5.39 22.24 2.66
CA ASN A 18 4.31 23.13 2.25
C ASN A 18 2.97 22.78 2.94
N SER A 19 3.00 22.00 4.02
CA SER A 19 1.82 21.53 4.76
C SER A 19 0.72 20.92 3.88
N THR A 20 1.11 20.31 2.77
CA THR A 20 0.20 19.69 1.81
C THR A 20 0.03 18.22 2.18
N ALA A 21 -1.17 17.83 2.61
CA ALA A 21 -1.48 16.45 2.95
C ALA A 21 -1.38 15.50 1.74
N ALA A 22 -1.08 14.24 2.02
CA ALA A 22 -1.16 13.17 1.02
C ALA A 22 -2.60 12.95 0.56
N LYS A 23 -2.76 12.42 -0.65
CA LYS A 23 -4.08 12.16 -1.26
C LYS A 23 -4.07 10.85 -2.04
N LEU A 24 -5.17 10.11 -1.95
CA LEU A 24 -5.49 9.03 -2.88
C LEU A 24 -6.54 9.56 -3.84
N SER A 25 -6.28 9.47 -5.15
CA SER A 25 -7.17 9.98 -6.19
C SER A 25 -7.65 8.85 -7.08
N LYS A 26 -8.96 8.81 -7.34
CA LYS A 26 -9.58 7.94 -8.34
C LYS A 26 -9.84 8.77 -9.60
N ILE A 27 -9.27 8.33 -10.72
CA ILE A 27 -9.22 9.09 -11.97
C ILE A 27 -9.81 8.24 -13.08
N ASN A 28 -10.64 8.85 -13.93
CA ASN A 28 -11.06 8.27 -15.18
C ASN A 28 -9.91 8.38 -16.20
N PRO A 29 -9.30 7.28 -16.66
CA PRO A 29 -8.15 7.36 -17.55
C PRO A 29 -8.50 7.86 -18.96
N VAL A 30 -9.78 7.84 -19.35
CA VAL A 30 -10.24 8.31 -20.67
C VAL A 30 -10.50 9.81 -20.66
N THR A 31 -11.23 10.31 -19.66
CA THR A 31 -11.61 11.73 -19.57
C THR A 31 -10.64 12.58 -18.76
N LEU A 32 -9.67 11.94 -18.07
CA LEU A 32 -8.72 12.54 -17.14
C LEU A 32 -9.37 13.27 -15.95
N GLN A 33 -10.66 13.04 -15.70
CA GLN A 33 -11.38 13.63 -14.59
C GLN A 33 -11.09 12.87 -13.29
N ILE A 34 -10.90 13.63 -12.21
CA ILE A 34 -10.83 13.08 -10.85
C ILE A 34 -12.27 12.79 -10.41
N GLU A 35 -12.59 11.50 -10.25
CA GLU A 35 -13.93 11.03 -9.84
C GLU A 35 -14.09 11.03 -8.32
N ALA A 36 -13.00 10.83 -7.58
CA ALA A 36 -12.98 10.92 -6.12
C ALA A 36 -11.58 11.29 -5.61
N THR A 37 -11.53 11.99 -4.47
CA THR A 37 -10.29 12.31 -3.76
C THR A 37 -10.47 11.96 -2.29
N PHE A 38 -9.52 11.22 -1.74
CA PHE A 38 -9.46 10.85 -0.34
C PHE A 38 -8.25 11.53 0.29
N SER A 39 -8.49 12.36 1.29
CA SER A 39 -7.43 13.10 1.99
C SER A 39 -6.93 12.29 3.18
N PHE A 40 -5.61 12.29 3.36
CA PHE A 40 -4.97 11.78 4.57
C PHE A 40 -4.73 12.92 5.58
N GLY A 41 -4.27 12.56 6.79
CA GLY A 41 -3.76 13.54 7.74
C GLY A 41 -2.53 14.26 7.23
N THR A 42 -2.26 15.47 7.74
CA THR A 42 -1.12 16.29 7.33
C THR A 42 0.24 15.69 7.70
N THR A 43 0.27 14.78 8.68
CA THR A 43 1.47 14.07 9.12
C THR A 43 1.61 12.69 8.50
N ASP A 44 0.57 12.19 7.82
CA ASP A 44 0.58 10.87 7.20
C ASP A 44 1.54 10.82 6.02
N LYS A 45 2.19 9.68 5.84
CA LYS A 45 3.14 9.44 4.74
C LYS A 45 2.79 8.13 4.03
N PRO A 46 1.61 8.07 3.38
CA PRO A 46 1.17 6.85 2.74
C PRO A 46 2.03 6.57 1.50
N GLY A 47 2.33 5.30 1.25
CA GLY A 47 3.18 4.86 0.15
C GLY A 47 2.86 3.44 -0.33
N ASN A 48 3.60 3.02 -1.35
CA ASN A 48 3.59 1.65 -1.90
C ASN A 48 2.19 1.15 -2.26
N LEU A 49 1.40 1.94 -3.00
CA LEU A 49 0.05 1.55 -3.41
C LEU A 49 0.08 0.25 -4.24
N CYS A 50 -0.69 -0.75 -3.82
CA CYS A 50 -0.91 -2.02 -4.50
C CYS A 50 -2.42 -2.32 -4.66
N ILE A 51 -2.75 -3.34 -5.44
CA ILE A 51 -4.12 -3.80 -5.65
C ILE A 51 -4.15 -5.34 -5.70
N ASN A 52 -5.23 -5.96 -5.21
CA ASN A 52 -5.41 -7.41 -5.31
C ASN A 52 -5.67 -7.88 -6.76
N SER A 53 -5.60 -9.20 -6.97
CA SER A 53 -5.83 -9.86 -8.26
C SER A 53 -7.22 -9.60 -8.86
N THR A 54 -8.26 -9.53 -8.03
CA THR A 54 -9.65 -9.19 -8.44
C THR A 54 -9.84 -7.70 -8.72
N ARG A 55 -8.82 -6.88 -8.43
CA ARG A 55 -8.76 -5.44 -8.68
C ARG A 55 -9.89 -4.65 -8.01
N ASP A 56 -10.26 -5.04 -6.81
CA ASP A 56 -11.30 -4.38 -6.01
C ASP A 56 -10.90 -4.01 -4.59
N GLU A 57 -9.70 -4.39 -4.17
CA GLU A 57 -9.12 -3.93 -2.91
C GLU A 57 -7.74 -3.31 -3.16
N LEU A 58 -7.57 -2.08 -2.68
CA LEU A 58 -6.32 -1.34 -2.66
C LEU A 58 -5.61 -1.60 -1.34
N TYR A 59 -4.28 -1.64 -1.41
CA TYR A 59 -3.41 -1.78 -0.24
C TYR A 59 -2.36 -0.67 -0.27
N TYR A 60 -2.02 -0.11 0.88
CA TYR A 60 -0.96 0.88 1.00
C TYR A 60 -0.36 0.86 2.39
N LEU A 61 0.87 1.33 2.49
CA LEU A 61 1.56 1.50 3.77
C LEU A 61 1.35 2.92 4.28
N ASN A 62 1.04 3.08 5.57
CA ASN A 62 1.13 4.35 6.31
C ASN A 62 1.50 4.02 7.77
N THR A 63 2.77 3.71 8.04
CA THR A 63 3.28 3.06 9.28
C THR A 63 2.77 1.63 9.51
N HIS A 64 1.54 1.34 9.10
CA HIS A 64 0.90 0.04 9.10
C HIS A 64 0.41 -0.28 7.69
N LEU A 65 0.00 -1.52 7.45
CA LEU A 65 -0.69 -1.86 6.21
C LEU A 65 -2.17 -1.52 6.34
N TYR A 66 -2.70 -0.79 5.37
CA TYR A 66 -4.12 -0.52 5.23
C TYR A 66 -4.66 -1.21 3.99
N ARG A 67 -5.95 -1.60 4.05
CA ARG A 67 -6.71 -2.22 2.96
C ARG A 67 -8.01 -1.46 2.78
N MET A 68 -8.34 -1.09 1.55
CA MET A 68 -9.51 -0.29 1.22
C MET A 68 -10.22 -0.88 0.00
N SER A 69 -11.53 -1.12 0.08
CA SER A 69 -12.33 -1.48 -1.11
C SER A 69 -12.43 -0.27 -2.06
N ILE A 70 -12.45 -0.51 -3.37
CA ILE A 70 -12.61 0.54 -4.40
C ILE A 70 -13.99 1.23 -4.36
N THR A 71 -14.92 0.73 -3.54
CA THR A 71 -16.26 1.31 -3.30
C THR A 71 -16.33 2.12 -2.02
N GLU A 72 -15.28 2.15 -1.19
CA GLU A 72 -15.24 2.95 0.03
C GLU A 72 -15.29 4.44 -0.29
N SER A 73 -15.92 5.20 0.61
CA SER A 73 -16.05 6.66 0.50
C SER A 73 -14.98 7.43 1.27
N ASN A 74 -14.23 6.76 2.15
CA ASN A 74 -13.15 7.32 2.96
C ASN A 74 -11.99 6.34 3.09
N VAL A 75 -10.79 6.83 3.42
CA VAL A 75 -9.68 5.94 3.80
C VAL A 75 -10.01 5.22 5.12
N PRO A 76 -9.62 3.95 5.29
CA PRO A 76 -9.88 3.22 6.53
C PRO A 76 -9.20 3.86 7.75
N ASN A 77 -9.93 3.92 8.87
CA ASN A 77 -9.40 4.41 10.15
C ASN A 77 -8.55 3.37 10.89
N TYR A 78 -8.70 2.09 10.55
CA TYR A 78 -7.99 0.99 11.19
C TYR A 78 -7.07 0.31 10.20
N SER A 79 -5.87 -0.06 10.67
CA SER A 79 -4.94 -0.84 9.87
C SER A 79 -5.47 -2.26 9.67
N PHE A 80 -5.14 -2.83 8.51
CA PHE A 80 -5.39 -4.23 8.21
C PHE A 80 -4.35 -5.13 8.89
N ILE A 81 -3.07 -4.74 8.80
CA ILE A 81 -1.97 -5.40 9.52
C ILE A 81 -1.15 -4.33 10.24
N SER A 82 -1.01 -4.49 11.56
CA SER A 82 -0.18 -3.60 12.40
C SER A 82 1.30 -3.79 12.08
N GLY A 83 2.02 -2.68 12.02
CA GLY A 83 3.47 -2.66 11.85
C GLY A 83 4.23 -3.19 13.08
N ASN A 84 3.64 -3.13 14.29
CA ASN A 84 4.24 -3.66 15.52
C ASN A 84 5.72 -3.28 15.77
N GLY A 85 6.12 -2.06 15.39
CA GLY A 85 7.50 -1.57 15.54
C GLY A 85 8.43 -1.91 14.37
N HIS A 86 7.97 -2.65 13.37
CA HIS A 86 8.69 -2.85 12.12
C HIS A 86 8.69 -1.58 11.26
N THR A 87 9.78 -1.38 10.52
CA THR A 87 9.94 -0.30 9.54
C THR A 87 9.47 -0.80 8.18
N PHE A 88 8.14 -0.88 8.00
CA PHE A 88 7.56 -1.28 6.72
C PHE A 88 7.99 -0.33 5.59
N TYR A 89 8.57 -0.91 4.53
CA TYR A 89 9.28 -0.17 3.49
C TYR A 89 8.91 -0.62 2.07
N GLY A 90 8.63 -1.91 1.89
CA GLY A 90 8.14 -2.49 0.64
C GLY A 90 6.77 -3.11 0.83
N LEU A 91 5.94 -3.05 -0.22
CA LEU A 91 4.66 -3.74 -0.26
C LEU A 91 4.45 -4.31 -1.67
N ALA A 92 3.93 -5.52 -1.73
CA ALA A 92 3.34 -6.09 -2.94
C ALA A 92 2.22 -7.06 -2.58
N VAL A 93 1.32 -7.28 -3.53
CA VAL A 93 0.28 -8.31 -3.47
C VAL A 93 0.50 -9.25 -4.64
N ASN A 94 0.62 -10.54 -4.37
CA ASN A 94 0.79 -11.57 -5.40
C ASN A 94 -0.52 -11.74 -6.18
N ASP A 95 -0.46 -11.67 -7.50
CA ASP A 95 -1.63 -11.69 -8.37
C ASP A 95 -2.23 -13.09 -8.59
N LYS A 96 -1.52 -14.15 -8.19
CA LYS A 96 -2.00 -15.54 -8.29
C LYS A 96 -2.80 -15.98 -7.07
N ASN A 97 -2.40 -15.56 -5.87
CA ASN A 97 -2.97 -16.05 -4.62
C ASN A 97 -3.37 -14.95 -3.62
N ASN A 98 -3.11 -13.68 -3.93
CA ASN A 98 -3.32 -12.53 -3.04
C ASN A 98 -2.52 -12.56 -1.74
N ASP A 99 -1.44 -13.35 -1.65
CA ASP A 99 -0.52 -13.24 -0.54
C ASP A 99 0.16 -11.86 -0.58
N ILE A 100 0.32 -11.27 0.60
CA ILE A 100 0.80 -9.91 0.80
C ILE A 100 2.23 -10.00 1.30
N TYR A 101 3.14 -9.36 0.58
CA TYR A 101 4.56 -9.31 0.87
C TYR A 101 4.88 -7.92 1.41
N ILE A 102 5.40 -7.87 2.63
CA ILE A 102 5.85 -6.64 3.27
C ILE A 102 7.35 -6.76 3.55
N SER A 103 8.12 -5.75 3.18
CA SER A 103 9.52 -5.65 3.57
C SER A 103 9.66 -4.75 4.78
N ASP A 104 10.35 -5.24 5.82
CA ASP A 104 10.83 -4.46 6.95
C ASP A 104 12.30 -4.07 6.72
N ALA A 105 12.56 -2.76 6.63
CA ALA A 105 13.90 -2.21 6.49
C ALA A 105 14.71 -2.20 7.80
N ILE A 106 14.05 -2.46 8.94
CA ILE A 106 14.63 -2.44 10.29
C ILE A 106 15.18 -1.04 10.63
N ASP A 107 16.41 -0.76 10.23
CA ASP A 107 17.17 0.47 10.48
C ASP A 107 17.85 1.04 9.22
N TYR A 108 17.49 0.51 8.04
CA TYR A 108 18.05 0.85 6.73
C TYR A 108 19.52 0.45 6.49
N ILE A 109 20.12 -0.29 7.42
CA ILE A 109 21.51 -0.76 7.36
C ILE A 109 21.55 -2.29 7.29
N GLN A 110 20.65 -2.95 8.03
CA GLN A 110 20.58 -4.40 8.08
C GLN A 110 19.84 -5.00 6.87
N LYS A 111 20.04 -6.30 6.65
CA LYS A 111 19.26 -7.07 5.67
C LYS A 111 17.78 -7.04 6.06
N SER A 112 16.94 -6.63 5.11
CA SER A 112 15.51 -6.54 5.29
C SER A 112 14.90 -7.90 5.63
N THR A 113 13.85 -7.87 6.46
CA THR A 113 13.00 -9.04 6.70
C THR A 113 11.79 -8.94 5.79
N ILE A 114 11.59 -9.94 4.94
CA ILE A 114 10.35 -10.08 4.16
C ILE A 114 9.36 -10.90 4.98
N MET A 115 8.17 -10.37 5.14
CA MET A 115 7.07 -10.96 5.88
C MET A 115 5.94 -11.24 4.90
N VAL A 116 5.50 -12.49 4.84
CA VAL A 116 4.43 -12.94 3.94
C VAL A 116 3.18 -13.21 4.75
N TYR A 117 2.09 -12.58 4.34
CA TYR A 117 0.77 -12.72 4.95
C TYR A 117 -0.21 -13.28 3.94
N SER A 118 -1.17 -14.06 4.40
CA SER A 118 -2.32 -14.42 3.56
C SER A 118 -3.19 -13.19 3.26
N SER A 119 -4.08 -13.31 2.28
CA SER A 119 -5.11 -12.29 1.98
C SER A 119 -6.05 -11.98 3.16
N ALA A 120 -6.14 -12.90 4.13
CA ALA A 120 -6.88 -12.73 5.39
C ALA A 120 -6.06 -12.02 6.49
N GLY A 121 -4.77 -11.72 6.24
CA GLY A 121 -3.90 -11.01 7.18
C GLY A 121 -3.16 -11.91 8.17
N ALA A 122 -3.19 -13.23 7.97
CA ALA A 122 -2.45 -14.17 8.82
C ALA A 122 -1.01 -14.32 8.31
N GLN A 123 -0.02 -14.14 9.19
CA GLN A 123 1.39 -14.30 8.82
C GLN A 123 1.68 -15.78 8.52
N GLN A 124 2.19 -16.05 7.32
CA GLN A 124 2.51 -17.41 6.85
C GLN A 124 3.99 -17.74 7.05
N THR A 125 4.88 -16.82 6.67
CA THR A 125 6.34 -17.06 6.74
C THR A 125 7.12 -15.75 6.73
N THR A 126 8.42 -15.85 7.06
CA THR A 126 9.38 -14.75 6.94
C THR A 126 10.70 -15.25 6.36
N PHE A 127 11.40 -14.38 5.64
CA PHE A 127 12.74 -14.65 5.13
C PHE A 127 13.57 -13.37 5.00
N LYS A 128 14.88 -13.49 4.75
CA LYS A 128 15.77 -12.34 4.61
C LYS A 128 15.99 -11.97 3.13
N ALA A 129 16.08 -10.68 2.86
CA ALA A 129 16.46 -10.12 1.57
C ALA A 129 17.72 -9.24 1.70
N GLY A 130 18.03 -8.47 0.64
CA GLY A 130 19.08 -7.45 0.69
C GLY A 130 18.74 -6.31 1.65
N ILE A 131 19.66 -5.34 1.77
CA ILE A 131 19.44 -4.11 2.52
C ILE A 131 18.44 -3.24 1.74
N ASN A 132 17.48 -2.63 2.44
CA ASN A 132 16.47 -1.75 1.85
C ASN A 132 15.66 -2.39 0.70
N ALA A 133 15.35 -3.67 0.83
CA ALA A 133 14.48 -4.32 -0.14
C ALA A 133 13.10 -3.65 -0.13
N SER A 134 12.61 -3.22 -1.29
CA SER A 134 11.34 -2.48 -1.38
C SER A 134 10.46 -2.88 -2.57
N GLY A 135 11.06 -3.48 -3.61
CA GLY A 135 10.38 -3.98 -4.79
C GLY A 135 10.21 -5.49 -4.77
N PHE A 136 9.09 -5.96 -5.28
CA PHE A 136 8.80 -7.38 -5.49
C PHE A 136 8.32 -7.57 -6.93
N TYR A 137 8.67 -8.71 -7.50
CA TYR A 137 8.21 -9.13 -8.81
C TYR A 137 7.73 -10.57 -8.73
N PHE A 138 6.61 -10.85 -9.38
CA PHE A 138 6.04 -12.18 -9.50
C PHE A 138 6.01 -12.53 -11.00
N GLU A 139 6.49 -13.74 -11.32
CA GLU A 139 6.35 -14.36 -12.64
C GLU A 139 4.93 -14.90 -12.83
#